data_AF-A0A830EHX1-F1
#
_entry.id   AF-A0A830EHX1-F1
#
_cell.length_a   1.000
_cell.length_b   1.000
_cell.length_c   1.000
_cell.angle_alpha   90.00
_cell.angle_beta   90.00
_cell.angle_gamma   90.00
#
_symmetry.space_group_name_H-M   'P 1'
#
loop_
_entity.id
_entity.type
_entity.pdbx_description
1 polymer ?
#
loop_
_entity_poly.entity_id
_entity_poly.type
_entity_poly.pdbx_seq_one_letter_code
_entity_poly.pdbx_strand_id
1 'polypeptide(L)'
;MQSLRFGDLRINKTTLIYPGVLTMVLAMYFKSWFIAVPGIVMAVYPALGIDISDSIYSPSFQRRTAWILLALSIAEAITGFGAGPTTSSIVYSLTFGALTRGLSLQLHILLIAPLSLFFILHIASGIGLALIRRRITWKPLYTYVIPSMLIALFVITMYLYSLLVII
;
A
#
# COMPACT_ATOMS: atom_id res chain seq x y z
N MET A 1 1.11 34.70 -24.46
CA MET A 1 1.44 33.28 -24.23
C MET A 1 2.26 33.19 -22.95
N GLN A 2 1.66 32.75 -21.84
CA GLN A 2 2.39 32.57 -20.57
C GLN A 2 3.28 31.33 -20.67
N SER A 3 4.60 31.53 -20.53
CA SER A 3 5.56 30.42 -20.47
C SER A 3 5.33 29.63 -19.18
N LEU A 4 4.94 28.36 -19.30
CA LEU A 4 4.95 27.43 -18.18
C LEU A 4 6.39 27.30 -17.66
N ARG A 5 6.68 27.88 -16.50
CA ARG A 5 7.96 27.69 -15.82
C ARG A 5 7.98 26.25 -15.29
N PHE A 6 9.03 25.51 -15.60
CA PHE A 6 9.30 24.15 -15.08
C PHE A 6 9.39 24.06 -13.54
N GLY A 7 9.20 25.17 -12.81
CA GLY A 7 9.20 25.25 -11.34
C GLY A 7 7.81 25.23 -10.67
N ASP A 8 6.70 25.31 -11.41
CA ASP A 8 5.35 25.41 -10.84
C ASP A 8 4.61 24.06 -10.73
N LEU A 9 5.25 22.95 -11.13
CA LEU A 9 4.72 21.61 -10.90
C LEU A 9 4.91 21.24 -9.42
N ARG A 10 3.97 21.67 -8.57
CA ARG A 10 3.80 21.13 -7.22
C ARG A 10 3.39 19.66 -7.36
N ILE A 11 4.37 18.76 -7.49
CA ILE A 11 4.11 17.32 -7.59
C ILE A 11 3.53 16.87 -6.25
N ASN A 12 2.25 16.51 -6.27
CA ASN A 12 1.61 15.88 -5.13
C ASN A 12 2.39 14.62 -4.78
N LYS A 13 3.12 14.66 -3.67
CA LYS A 13 4.05 13.60 -3.29
C LYS A 13 3.31 12.27 -3.11
N THR A 14 2.07 12.28 -2.63
CA THR A 14 1.27 11.05 -2.45
C THR A 14 1.02 10.28 -3.74
N THR A 15 1.17 10.92 -4.91
CA THR A 15 1.07 10.23 -6.20
C THR A 15 2.20 9.24 -6.46
N LEU A 16 3.35 9.37 -5.78
CA LEU A 16 4.47 8.42 -5.86
C LEU A 16 4.17 7.07 -5.19
N ILE A 17 3.13 7.00 -4.35
CA ILE A 17 2.69 5.74 -3.73
C ILE A 17 2.22 4.74 -4.78
N TYR A 18 1.50 5.20 -5.81
CA TYR A 18 0.94 4.32 -6.83
C TYR A 18 2.01 3.61 -7.69
N PRO A 19 2.97 4.31 -8.33
CA PRO A 19 4.06 3.63 -9.03
C PRO A 19 4.97 2.86 -8.07
N GLY A 20 5.11 3.29 -6.81
CA GLY A 20 5.82 2.55 -5.76
C GLY A 20 5.20 1.18 -5.47
N VAL A 21 3.88 1.13 -5.28
CA VAL A 21 3.13 -0.12 -5.07
C VAL A 21 3.24 -1.01 -6.31
N LEU A 22 3.06 -0.47 -7.51
CA LEU A 22 3.15 -1.24 -8.75
C LEU A 22 4.52 -1.88 -8.90
N THR A 23 5.59 -1.12 -8.67
CA THR A 23 6.96 -1.63 -8.75
C THR A 23 7.24 -2.68 -7.68
N MET A 24 6.69 -2.56 -6.47
CA MET A 24 6.77 -3.61 -5.45
C MET A 24 6.06 -4.90 -5.89
N VAL A 25 4.85 -4.81 -6.46
CA VAL A 25 4.13 -5.98 -6.99
C VAL A 25 4.91 -6.65 -8.12
N LEU A 26 5.45 -5.87 -9.05
CA LEU A 26 6.31 -6.37 -10.14
C LEU A 26 7.58 -7.03 -9.58
N ALA A 27 8.19 -6.44 -8.55
CA ALA A 27 9.37 -6.99 -7.91
C ALA A 27 9.10 -8.36 -7.27
N MET A 28 7.93 -8.54 -6.65
CA MET A 28 7.50 -9.84 -6.11
C MET A 28 7.23 -10.85 -7.23
N TYR A 29 6.54 -10.43 -8.28
CA TYR A 29 6.24 -11.28 -9.44
C TYR A 29 7.50 -11.79 -10.13
N PHE A 30 8.46 -10.89 -10.38
CA PHE A 30 9.75 -11.22 -11.02
C PHE A 30 10.83 -11.70 -10.03
N LYS A 31 10.53 -11.74 -8.73
CA LYS A 31 11.48 -12.07 -7.65
C LYS A 31 12.79 -11.26 -7.74
N SER A 32 12.70 -9.96 -8.01
CA SER A 32 13.86 -9.09 -8.25
C SER A 32 13.97 -7.96 -7.24
N TRP A 33 15.04 -7.99 -6.44
CA TRP A 33 15.31 -6.96 -5.43
C TRP A 33 15.67 -5.60 -6.05
N PHE A 34 16.24 -5.59 -7.26
CA PHE A 34 16.57 -4.35 -8.00
C PHE A 34 15.31 -3.54 -8.35
N ILE A 35 14.16 -4.20 -8.53
CA ILE A 35 12.87 -3.54 -8.78
C ILE A 35 12.20 -3.15 -7.44
N ALA A 36 12.42 -3.95 -6.39
CA ALA A 36 11.80 -3.73 -5.08
C ALA A 36 12.27 -2.42 -4.42
N VAL A 37 13.59 -2.16 -4.43
CA VAL A 37 14.19 -1.02 -3.72
C VAL A 37 13.63 0.33 -4.21
N PRO A 38 13.62 0.64 -5.53
CA PRO A 38 12.99 1.86 -6.03
C PRO A 38 11.50 1.96 -5.65
N GLY A 39 10.77 0.85 -5.67
CA GLY A 39 9.35 0.83 -5.35
C GLY A 39 9.05 1.19 -3.90
N ILE A 40 9.81 0.61 -2.97
CA ILE A 40 9.71 0.91 -1.54
C ILE A 40 10.02 2.40 -1.30
N VAL A 41 11.07 2.93 -1.92
CA VAL A 41 11.45 4.34 -1.77
C VAL A 41 10.33 5.25 -2.26
N MET A 42 9.75 4.98 -3.44
CA MET A 42 8.64 5.77 -3.99
C MET A 42 7.38 5.70 -3.12
N ALA A 43 7.09 4.52 -2.54
CA ALA A 43 5.94 4.31 -1.68
C ALA A 43 6.05 5.00 -0.31
N VAL A 44 7.27 5.08 0.25
CA VAL A 44 7.51 5.63 1.59
C VAL A 44 7.80 7.14 1.54
N TYR A 45 8.41 7.65 0.47
CA TYR A 45 8.79 9.05 0.33
C TYR A 45 7.69 10.06 0.71
N PRO A 46 6.41 9.85 0.39
CA PRO A 46 5.35 10.80 0.72
C PRO A 46 5.02 10.87 2.20
N ALA A 47 5.33 9.81 2.97
CA ALA A 47 5.22 9.81 4.42
C ALA A 47 6.33 10.66 5.09
N LEU A 48 7.42 10.95 4.37
CA LEU A 48 8.55 11.75 4.87
C LEU A 48 8.40 13.26 4.55
N GLY A 49 7.33 13.65 3.85
CA GLY A 49 7.06 15.05 3.47
C GLY A 49 6.38 15.88 4.56
N ILE A 50 6.78 17.15 4.70
CA ILE A 50 6.36 18.07 5.79
C ILE A 50 5.05 18.83 5.49
N ASP A 51 4.60 18.88 4.23
CA ASP A 51 3.49 19.76 3.83
C ASP A 51 2.13 19.11 4.11
N ILE A 52 1.44 19.54 5.18
CA ILE A 52 0.18 18.95 5.67
C ILE A 52 -0.90 18.95 4.57
N SER A 53 -0.92 19.98 3.72
CA SER A 53 -1.85 20.14 2.59
C SER A 53 -1.71 19.06 1.51
N ASP A 54 -0.54 18.43 1.45
CA ASP A 54 -0.16 17.41 0.46
C ASP A 54 0.42 16.15 1.14
N SER A 55 0.02 15.94 2.40
CA SER A 55 0.51 14.85 3.26
C SER A 55 -0.43 13.66 3.29
N ILE A 56 0.12 12.55 3.81
CA ILE A 56 -0.65 11.35 4.15
C ILE A 56 -1.73 11.59 5.22
N TYR A 57 -1.75 12.74 5.91
CA TYR A 57 -2.71 13.05 6.98
C TYR A 57 -3.97 13.79 6.51
N SER A 58 -4.11 14.03 5.21
CA SER A 58 -5.28 14.72 4.66
C SER A 58 -6.53 13.83 4.60
N PRO A 59 -7.75 14.37 4.81
CA PRO A 59 -8.99 13.61 4.70
C PRO A 59 -9.20 12.97 3.31
N SER A 60 -8.72 13.63 2.25
CA SER A 60 -8.78 13.13 0.88
C SER A 60 -7.89 11.90 0.71
N PHE A 61 -6.68 11.90 1.27
CA PHE A 61 -5.80 10.75 1.26
C PHE A 61 -6.40 9.56 2.05
N GLN A 62 -6.95 9.82 3.22
CA GLN A 62 -7.62 8.79 4.01
C GLN A 62 -8.78 8.13 3.26
N ARG A 63 -9.59 8.93 2.54
CA ARG A 63 -10.68 8.41 1.71
C ARG A 63 -10.18 7.58 0.53
N ARG A 64 -9.10 8.00 -0.12
CA ARG A 64 -8.47 7.25 -1.23
C ARG A 64 -7.94 5.90 -0.74
N THR A 65 -7.19 5.88 0.37
CA THR A 65 -6.68 4.63 0.96
C THR A 65 -7.81 3.69 1.40
N ALA A 66 -8.95 4.21 1.89
CA ALA A 66 -10.12 3.41 2.22
C ALA A 66 -10.71 2.68 1.00
N TRP A 67 -10.88 3.37 -0.12
CA TRP A 67 -11.38 2.76 -1.36
C TRP A 67 -10.42 1.73 -1.93
N ILE A 68 -9.11 2.02 -1.88
CA ILE A 68 -8.08 1.07 -2.30
C ILE A 68 -8.11 -0.18 -1.41
N LEU A 69 -8.20 -0.01 -0.10
CA LEU A 69 -8.31 -1.12 0.85
C LEU A 69 -9.55 -1.95 0.62
N LEU A 70 -10.70 -1.33 0.33
CA LEU A 70 -11.91 -2.06 -0.01
C LEU A 70 -11.68 -2.95 -1.25
N ALA A 71 -11.12 -2.39 -2.32
CA ALA A 71 -10.82 -3.14 -3.54
C ALA A 71 -9.81 -4.27 -3.29
N LEU A 72 -8.72 -4.00 -2.57
CA LEU A 72 -7.71 -4.99 -2.21
C LEU A 72 -8.29 -6.09 -1.30
N SER A 73 -9.16 -5.75 -0.36
CA SER A 73 -9.77 -6.73 0.55
C SER A 73 -10.75 -7.65 -0.18
N ILE A 74 -11.50 -7.13 -1.16
CA ILE A 74 -12.35 -7.94 -2.02
C ILE A 74 -11.49 -8.88 -2.88
N ALA A 75 -10.42 -8.37 -3.49
CA ALA A 75 -9.49 -9.17 -4.27
C ALA A 75 -8.82 -10.26 -3.41
N GLU A 76 -8.40 -9.92 -2.19
CA GLU A 76 -7.80 -10.83 -1.23
C GLU A 76 -8.77 -11.93 -0.80
N ALA A 77 -10.03 -11.58 -0.55
CA ALA A 77 -11.07 -12.57 -0.24
C ALA A 77 -11.30 -13.54 -1.41
N ILE A 78 -11.49 -13.01 -2.64
CA ILE A 78 -11.72 -13.84 -3.84
C ILE A 78 -10.54 -14.79 -4.08
N THR A 79 -9.31 -14.28 -4.00
CA THR A 79 -8.10 -15.07 -4.24
C THR A 79 -7.83 -16.06 -3.10
N GLY A 80 -8.11 -15.71 -1.85
CA GLY A 80 -8.05 -16.62 -0.70
C GLY A 80 -9.03 -17.79 -0.82
N PHE A 81 -10.29 -17.51 -1.15
CA PHE A 81 -11.28 -18.58 -1.44
C PHE A 81 -10.87 -19.41 -2.66
N GLY A 82 -10.29 -18.79 -3.69
CA GLY A 82 -9.81 -19.48 -4.88
C GLY A 82 -8.61 -20.39 -4.61
N ALA A 83 -7.77 -20.07 -3.63
CA ALA A 83 -6.61 -20.88 -3.23
C ALA A 83 -6.98 -22.06 -2.31
N GLY A 84 -8.11 -21.95 -1.59
CA GLY A 84 -8.57 -22.92 -0.60
C GLY A 84 -8.89 -24.29 -1.21
N PRO A 85 -8.50 -25.40 -0.55
CA PRO A 85 -8.65 -26.75 -1.10
C PRO A 85 -10.11 -27.19 -1.28
N THR A 86 -11.03 -26.64 -0.48
CA THR A 86 -12.46 -26.98 -0.50
C THR A 86 -13.32 -25.93 -1.21
N THR A 87 -12.78 -24.73 -1.44
CA THR A 87 -13.53 -23.57 -1.96
C THR A 87 -13.11 -23.18 -3.38
N SER A 88 -11.98 -23.69 -3.87
CA SER A 88 -11.42 -23.30 -5.17
C SER A 88 -12.34 -23.61 -6.36
N SER A 89 -13.13 -24.68 -6.30
CA SER A 89 -14.06 -25.05 -7.38
C SER A 89 -15.16 -24.01 -7.57
N ILE A 90 -15.66 -23.42 -6.48
CA ILE A 90 -16.69 -22.38 -6.51
C ILE A 90 -16.14 -21.14 -7.22
N VAL A 91 -14.95 -20.67 -6.84
CA VAL A 91 -14.31 -19.50 -7.44
C VAL A 91 -13.94 -19.77 -8.90
N TYR A 92 -13.43 -20.96 -9.21
CA TYR A 92 -13.16 -21.37 -10.59
C TYR A 92 -14.42 -21.28 -11.46
N SER A 93 -15.56 -21.80 -10.99
CA SER A 93 -16.83 -21.72 -11.73
C SER A 93 -17.35 -20.29 -11.86
N LEU A 94 -17.33 -19.49 -10.78
CA LEU A 94 -17.81 -18.09 -10.81
C LEU A 94 -16.96 -17.18 -11.71
N THR A 95 -15.70 -17.55 -11.93
CA THR A 95 -14.77 -16.81 -12.81
C THR A 95 -14.66 -17.44 -14.20
N PHE A 96 -15.56 -18.37 -14.55
CA PHE A 96 -15.57 -19.05 -15.85
C PHE A 96 -14.23 -19.72 -16.19
N GLY A 97 -13.55 -20.24 -15.18
CA GLY A 97 -12.25 -20.88 -15.29
C GLY A 97 -11.05 -19.95 -15.31
N ALA A 98 -11.24 -18.62 -15.22
CA ALA A 98 -10.14 -17.66 -15.20
C ALA A 98 -9.25 -17.81 -13.96
N LEU A 99 -9.84 -18.01 -12.78
CA LEU A 99 -9.10 -18.23 -11.54
C LEU A 99 -8.98 -19.72 -11.23
N THR A 100 -7.85 -20.32 -11.63
CA THR A 100 -7.43 -21.64 -11.14
C THR A 100 -6.90 -21.55 -9.71
N ARG A 101 -6.92 -22.67 -8.97
CA ARG A 101 -6.37 -22.71 -7.60
C ARG A 101 -4.94 -22.19 -7.51
N GLY A 102 -4.09 -22.57 -8.47
CA GLY A 102 -2.69 -22.13 -8.53
C GLY A 102 -2.57 -20.62 -8.77
N LEU A 103 -3.34 -20.08 -9.71
CA LEU A 103 -3.34 -18.64 -9.99
C LEU A 103 -3.91 -17.83 -8.82
N SER A 104 -4.99 -18.30 -8.20
CA SER A 104 -5.56 -17.69 -7.00
C SER A 104 -4.55 -17.63 -5.87
N LEU A 105 -3.80 -18.71 -5.63
CA LEU A 105 -2.75 -18.71 -4.61
C LEU A 105 -1.64 -17.70 -4.92
N GLN A 106 -1.17 -17.62 -6.17
CA GLN A 106 -0.16 -16.64 -6.57
C GLN A 106 -0.66 -15.21 -6.37
N LEU A 107 -1.88 -14.91 -6.79
CA LEU A 107 -2.47 -13.57 -6.63
C LEU A 107 -2.71 -13.21 -5.16
N HIS A 108 -3.21 -14.16 -4.35
CA HIS A 108 -3.40 -13.98 -2.91
C HIS A 108 -2.09 -13.59 -2.23
N ILE A 109 -1.02 -14.32 -2.54
CA ILE A 109 0.32 -14.05 -2.03
C ILE A 109 0.84 -12.66 -2.48
N LEU A 110 0.62 -12.28 -3.75
CA LEU A 110 1.03 -10.98 -4.28
C LEU A 110 0.27 -9.80 -3.65
N LEU A 111 -0.96 -10.02 -3.19
CA LEU A 111 -1.82 -8.99 -2.60
C LEU A 111 -1.41 -8.62 -1.16
N ILE A 112 -0.64 -9.47 -0.46
CA ILE A 112 -0.22 -9.23 0.93
C ILE A 112 0.57 -7.92 1.08
N ALA A 113 1.53 -7.66 0.19
CA ALA A 113 2.35 -6.44 0.24
C ALA A 113 1.56 -5.14 -0.01
N PRO A 114 0.77 -4.99 -1.10
CA PRO A 114 -0.04 -3.80 -1.29
C PRO A 114 -1.10 -3.65 -0.19
N LEU A 115 -1.75 -4.74 0.24
CA LEU A 115 -2.80 -4.69 1.27
C LEU A 115 -2.23 -4.22 2.62
N SER A 116 -1.10 -4.78 3.06
CA SER A 116 -0.43 -4.36 4.29
C SER A 116 0.03 -2.90 4.24
N LEU A 117 0.66 -2.47 3.14
CA LEU A 117 1.10 -1.08 2.97
C LEU A 117 -0.06 -0.10 3.07
N PHE A 118 -1.15 -0.34 2.31
CA PHE A 118 -2.31 0.54 2.33
C PHE A 118 -3.04 0.52 3.67
N PHE A 119 -3.04 -0.61 4.37
CA PHE A 119 -3.64 -0.73 5.70
C PHE A 119 -2.90 0.14 6.72
N ILE A 120 -1.57 0.04 6.73
CA ILE A 120 -0.73 0.85 7.62
C ILE A 120 -0.85 2.34 7.26
N LEU A 121 -0.83 2.69 5.97
CA LEU A 121 -1.04 4.08 5.50
C LEU A 121 -2.41 4.62 5.95
N HIS A 122 -3.47 3.82 5.85
CA HIS A 122 -4.80 4.23 6.25
C HIS A 122 -4.90 4.49 7.76
N ILE A 123 -4.33 3.62 8.58
CA ILE A 123 -4.28 3.79 10.03
C ILE A 123 -3.43 5.01 10.40
N ALA A 124 -2.23 5.15 9.83
CA ALA A 124 -1.34 6.28 10.07
C ALA A 124 -2.00 7.62 9.69
N SER A 125 -2.69 7.64 8.54
CA SER A 125 -3.49 8.78 8.09
C SER A 125 -4.59 9.12 9.09
N GLY A 126 -5.37 8.13 9.53
CA GLY A 126 -6.47 8.32 10.49
C GLY A 126 -6.00 8.79 11.86
N ILE A 127 -4.92 8.22 12.39
CA ILE A 127 -4.30 8.64 13.65
C ILE A 127 -3.80 10.07 13.52
N GLY A 128 -3.04 10.39 12.48
CA GLY A 128 -2.53 11.74 12.27
C GLY A 128 -3.64 12.78 12.14
N LEU A 129 -4.69 12.49 11.38
CA LEU A 129 -5.86 13.36 11.26
C LEU A 129 -6.58 13.55 12.60
N ALA A 130 -6.73 12.49 13.39
CA ALA A 130 -7.35 12.56 14.72
C ALA A 130 -6.53 13.42 15.70
N LEU A 131 -5.20 13.31 15.67
CA LEU A 131 -4.30 14.13 16.49
C LEU A 131 -4.35 15.61 16.09
N ILE A 132 -4.37 15.91 14.79
CA ILE A 132 -4.52 17.28 14.26
C ILE A 132 -5.85 17.88 14.72
N ARG A 133 -6.96 17.13 14.65
CA ARG A 133 -8.28 17.57 15.15
C ARG A 133 -8.28 17.88 16.65
N ARG A 134 -7.43 17.20 17.43
CA ARG A 134 -7.21 17.46 18.86
C ARG A 134 -6.19 18.58 19.13
N ARG A 135 -5.77 19.33 18.11
CA ARG A 135 -4.79 20.43 18.18
C ARG A 135 -3.39 20.00 18.63
N ILE A 136 -3.02 18.73 18.47
CA ILE A 136 -1.66 18.26 18.72
C ILE A 136 -0.82 18.58 17.49
N THR A 137 -0.01 19.63 17.55
CA THR A 137 0.77 20.15 16.41
C THR A 137 2.28 19.88 16.51
N TRP A 138 2.68 18.91 17.35
CA TRP A 138 4.09 18.59 17.58
C TRP A 138 4.74 18.03 16.30
N LYS A 139 5.45 18.89 15.56
CA LYS A 139 6.03 18.55 14.24
C LYS A 139 6.84 17.23 14.23
N PRO A 140 7.70 16.94 15.21
CA PRO A 140 8.46 15.67 15.22
C PRO A 140 7.59 14.42 15.18
N LEU A 141 6.38 14.47 15.72
CA LEU A 141 5.41 13.36 15.68
C LEU A 141 5.07 12.96 14.25
N TYR A 142 4.78 13.96 13.42
CA TYR A 142 4.32 13.77 12.05
C TYR A 142 5.46 13.55 11.06
N THR A 143 6.66 14.05 11.38
CA THR A 143 7.85 13.94 10.53
C THR A 143 8.65 12.67 10.78
N TYR A 144 8.74 12.22 12.04
CA TYR A 144 9.61 11.10 12.41
C TYR A 144 8.84 9.96 13.04
N VAL A 145 8.06 10.22 14.09
CA VAL A 145 7.47 9.14 14.89
C VAL A 145 6.48 8.30 14.08
N ILE A 146 5.47 8.93 13.47
CA ILE A 146 4.45 8.21 12.68
C ILE A 146 5.08 7.52 11.45
N PRO A 147 5.93 8.20 10.64
CA PRO A 147 6.59 7.53 9.52
C PRO A 147 7.51 6.38 9.93
N SER A 148 8.27 6.50 11.01
CA SER A 148 9.11 5.41 11.53
C SER A 148 8.27 4.21 11.99
N MET A 149 7.14 4.45 12.65
CA MET A 149 6.19 3.39 13.01
C MET A 149 5.63 2.70 11.76
N LEU A 150 5.29 3.45 10.72
CA LEU A 150 4.80 2.90 9.46
C LEU A 150 5.83 1.97 8.82
N ILE A 151 7.09 2.43 8.71
CA ILE A 151 8.18 1.65 8.14
C ILE A 151 8.41 0.38 8.97
N ALA A 152 8.47 0.50 10.31
CA ALA A 152 8.68 -0.63 11.20
C ALA A 152 7.56 -1.67 11.07
N LEU A 153 6.29 -1.25 11.09
CA LEU A 153 5.14 -2.15 10.90
C LEU A 153 5.18 -2.85 9.54
N PHE A 154 5.55 -2.13 8.49
CA PHE A 154 5.64 -2.70 7.15
C PHE A 154 6.75 -3.74 7.05
N VAL A 155 7.95 -3.43 7.60
CA VAL A 155 9.08 -4.37 7.64
C VAL A 155 8.73 -5.62 8.45
N ILE A 156 8.10 -5.46 9.63
CA ILE A 156 7.64 -6.60 10.44
C ILE A 156 6.66 -7.46 9.65
N THR A 157 5.69 -6.84 8.98
CA THR A 157 4.70 -7.57 8.18
C THR A 157 5.36 -8.36 7.04
N MET A 158 6.32 -7.75 6.34
CA MET A 158 7.06 -8.41 5.26
C MET A 158 7.97 -9.53 5.78
N TYR A 159 8.54 -9.38 6.98
CA TYR A 159 9.32 -10.42 7.63
C TYR A 159 8.45 -11.62 8.05
N LEU A 160 7.30 -11.36 8.67
CA LEU A 160 6.36 -12.44 9.02
C LEU A 160 5.87 -13.18 7.77
N TYR A 161 5.60 -12.43 6.70
CA TYR A 161 5.24 -12.99 5.42
C TYR A 161 6.37 -13.85 4.81
N SER A 162 7.63 -13.41 4.87
CA SER A 162 8.73 -14.19 4.30
C SER A 162 8.94 -15.51 5.04
N LEU A 163 8.75 -15.54 6.36
CA LEU A 163 8.76 -16.79 7.14
C LEU A 163 7.67 -17.76 6.68
N LEU A 164 6.48 -17.25 6.35
CA LEU A 164 5.33 -18.06 5.95
C LEU A 164 5.48 -18.67 4.54
N VAL A 165 6.33 -18.08 3.69
CA VAL A 165 6.59 -18.56 2.32
C VAL A 165 7.81 -19.49 2.24
N ILE A 166 8.71 -19.43 3.24
CA ILE A 166 9.94 -20.25 3.28
C ILE A 166 9.68 -21.63 3.94
N ILE A 167 8.61 -21.78 4.71
CA ILE A 167 8.15 -23.05 5.32
C ILE A 167 7.19 -23.76 4.38
#